data_AF-A0A2J7VCN7-F1
#
_entry.id   AF-A0A2J7VCN7-F1
#
_cell.length_a   1.000
_cell.length_b   1.000
_cell.length_c   1.000
_cell.angle_alpha   90.00
_cell.angle_beta   90.00
_cell.angle_gamma   90.00
#
_symmetry.space_group_name_H-M   'P 1'
#
loop_
_entity.id
_entity.type
_entity.pdbx_description
1 polymer ?
#
loop_
_entity_poly.entity_id
_entity_poly.type
_entity_poly.pdbx_seq_one_letter_code
_entity_poly.pdbx_strand_id
1 'polypeptide(L)'
;MYTHILLLIHGSATSDRGVEEAVKLAKLTGAQLRLITVVEALIYSTDVSGGFGILTADLLPLLRGAGERVEASGFSVDTASLDSSAGRVCDLAIAKPSQDSAPAAT
;
A
#
# COMPACT_ATOMS: atom_id res chain seq x y z
N MET A 1 -2.76 22.89 3.33
CA MET A 1 -1.52 22.18 2.96
C MET A 1 -1.72 20.70 3.24
N TYR A 2 -1.12 19.78 2.48
CA TYR A 2 -1.31 18.34 2.69
C TYR A 2 -0.74 17.91 4.05
N THR A 3 -1.53 17.15 4.81
CA THR A 3 -1.11 16.61 6.12
C THR A 3 -0.95 15.10 6.09
N HIS A 4 -1.64 14.43 5.16
CA HIS A 4 -1.58 12.99 4.92
C HIS A 4 -1.55 12.77 3.41
N ILE A 5 -0.63 11.94 2.94
CA ILE A 5 -0.48 11.58 1.53
C ILE A 5 -0.67 10.07 1.42
N LEU A 6 -1.66 9.66 0.63
CA LEU A 6 -2.04 8.27 0.40
C LEU A 6 -1.57 7.85 -1.00
N LEU A 7 -0.92 6.69 -1.11
CA LEU A 7 -0.44 6.15 -2.38
C LEU A 7 -0.86 4.70 -2.58
N LEU A 8 -1.28 4.39 -3.80
CA LEU A 8 -1.54 3.02 -4.23
C LEU A 8 -0.29 2.43 -4.90
N ILE A 9 0.14 1.26 -4.43
CA ILE A 9 1.28 0.51 -4.93
C ILE A 9 0.79 -0.70 -5.72
N HIS A 10 1.17 -0.75 -6.99
CA HIS A 10 0.76 -1.79 -7.92
C HIS A 10 1.89 -2.21 -8.90
N GLY A 11 3.15 -1.92 -8.56
CA GLY A 11 4.34 -2.40 -9.28
C GLY A 11 4.61 -1.76 -10.64
N SER A 12 3.84 -0.75 -11.05
CA SER A 12 4.14 0.00 -12.29
C SER A 12 5.21 1.07 -12.07
N ALA A 13 5.91 1.42 -13.15
CA ALA A 13 6.84 2.56 -13.15
C ALA A 13 6.16 3.88 -12.76
N THR A 14 4.85 4.03 -13.02
CA THR A 14 4.08 5.21 -12.60
C THR A 14 3.88 5.23 -11.09
N SER A 15 3.57 4.08 -10.48
CA SER A 15 3.47 3.91 -9.03
C SER A 15 4.80 4.23 -8.34
N ASP A 16 5.91 3.76 -8.90
CA ASP A 16 7.25 3.99 -8.31
C ASP A 16 7.64 5.46 -8.32
N ARG A 17 7.37 6.17 -9.42
CA ARG A 17 7.54 7.63 -9.50
C ARG A 17 6.61 8.36 -8.55
N GLY A 18 5.39 7.86 -8.36
CA GLY A 18 4.45 8.39 -7.38
C GLY A 18 5.05 8.43 -5.97
N VAL A 19 5.72 7.35 -5.55
CA VAL A 19 6.41 7.28 -4.25
C VAL A 19 7.48 8.38 -4.12
N GLU A 20 8.27 8.60 -5.17
CA GLU A 20 9.32 9.64 -5.16
C GLU A 20 8.72 11.04 -5.03
N GLU A 21 7.66 11.34 -5.77
CA GLU A 21 6.98 12.63 -5.69
C GLU A 21 6.30 12.84 -4.33
N ALA A 22 5.71 11.78 -3.76
CA ALA A 22 5.12 11.85 -2.44
C ALA A 22 6.15 12.13 -1.35
N VAL A 23 7.35 11.55 -1.43
CA VAL A 23 8.46 11.88 -0.53
C VAL A 23 8.87 13.35 -0.69
N LYS A 24 8.94 13.88 -1.92
CA LYS A 24 9.25 15.31 -2.14
C LYS A 24 8.18 16.22 -1.53
N LEU A 25 6.90 15.87 -1.70
CA LEU A 25 5.78 16.61 -1.11
C LEU A 25 5.80 16.52 0.42
N ALA A 26 6.08 15.35 0.99
CA ALA A 26 6.19 15.17 2.43
C ALA A 26 7.34 16.02 3.01
N LYS A 27 8.48 16.15 2.31
CA LYS A 27 9.58 17.05 2.70
C LYS A 27 9.16 18.51 2.78
N LEU A 28 8.32 18.96 1.84
CA LEU A 28 7.87 20.36 1.79
C LEU A 28 6.75 20.67 2.80
N THR A 29 5.96 19.66 3.18
CA THR A 29 4.71 19.83 3.92
C THR A 29 4.75 19.29 5.34
N GLY A 30 5.71 18.40 5.66
CA GLY A 30 5.71 17.61 6.89
C GLY A 30 4.62 16.54 6.93
N ALA A 31 4.01 16.20 5.78
CA ALA A 31 2.92 15.24 5.73
C ALA A 31 3.37 13.80 6.05
N GLN A 32 2.46 13.03 6.62
CA GLN A 32 2.63 11.59 6.83
C GLN A 32 2.33 10.83 5.54
N LEU A 33 3.04 9.72 5.32
CA LEU A 33 2.90 8.87 4.13
C LEU A 33 2.23 7.56 4.49
N ARG A 34 1.26 7.16 3.68
CA ARG A 34 0.63 5.83 3.75
C ARG A 34 0.67 5.17 2.38
N LEU A 35 1.26 3.99 2.31
CA LEU A 35 1.29 3.15 1.11
C LEU A 35 0.25 2.05 1.25
N ILE A 36 -0.52 1.85 0.20
CA ILE A 36 -1.60 0.88 0.15
C ILE A 36 -1.40 0.00 -1.08
N THR A 37 -1.45 -1.31 -0.92
CA THR A 37 -1.66 -2.21 -2.07
C THR A 37 -3.05 -2.82 -1.98
N VAL A 38 -3.62 -3.19 -3.12
CA VAL A 38 -4.90 -3.91 -3.16
C VAL A 38 -4.66 -5.29 -3.72
N VAL A 39 -5.13 -6.28 -2.98
CA VAL A 39 -5.19 -7.68 -3.39
C VAL A 39 -6.62 -7.96 -3.82
N GLU A 40 -6.80 -8.54 -5.00
CA GLU A 40 -8.12 -8.90 -5.52
C GLU A 40 -8.34 -10.41 -5.39
N ALA A 41 -9.20 -10.81 -4.45
CA ALA A 41 -9.50 -12.21 -4.19
C ALA A 41 -10.32 -12.88 -5.32
N LEU A 42 -11.05 -12.11 -6.15
CA LEU A 42 -12.03 -12.64 -7.11
C LEU A 42 -11.51 -12.96 -8.52
N ILE A 43 -10.30 -12.54 -8.90
CA ILE A 43 -9.73 -12.94 -10.20
C ILE A 43 -9.31 -14.43 -10.22
N TYR A 44 -9.24 -15.10 -9.06
CA TYR A 44 -8.59 -16.40 -8.92
C TYR A 44 -9.45 -17.50 -8.28
N SER A 45 -10.76 -17.30 -8.10
CA SER A 45 -11.66 -18.38 -7.64
C SER A 45 -11.81 -19.55 -8.63
N THR A 46 -11.17 -19.47 -9.80
CA THR A 46 -11.17 -20.52 -10.83
C THR A 46 -9.97 -21.47 -10.81
N ASP A 47 -8.97 -21.28 -9.94
CA ASP A 47 -7.86 -22.23 -9.81
C ASP A 47 -7.83 -22.92 -8.43
N VAL A 48 -8.21 -24.20 -8.39
CA VAL A 48 -8.10 -25.07 -7.20
C VAL A 48 -6.62 -25.46 -6.94
N SER A 49 -5.66 -24.64 -7.36
CA SER A 49 -4.23 -25.00 -7.38
C SER A 49 -3.25 -23.95 -6.84
N GLY A 50 -3.72 -22.85 -6.24
CA GLY A 50 -2.87 -21.97 -5.42
C GLY A 50 -2.65 -20.53 -5.94
N GLY A 51 -3.47 -20.02 -6.85
CA GLY A 51 -3.35 -18.67 -7.41
C GLY A 51 -3.36 -17.52 -6.39
N PHE A 52 -4.04 -17.68 -5.25
CA PHE A 52 -4.03 -16.67 -4.18
C PHE A 52 -2.62 -16.45 -3.57
N GLY A 53 -1.81 -17.52 -3.49
CA GLY A 53 -0.47 -17.45 -2.91
C GLY A 53 0.58 -16.83 -3.83
N ILE A 54 0.37 -16.87 -5.14
CA ILE A 54 1.35 -16.37 -6.14
C ILE A 54 1.29 -14.85 -6.25
N LEU A 55 0.10 -14.24 -6.21
CA LEU A 55 -0.04 -12.78 -6.30
C LEU A 55 0.34 -12.06 -4.99
N THR A 56 -0.03 -12.62 -3.83
CA THR A 56 0.44 -12.09 -2.54
C THR A 56 1.96 -12.16 -2.43
N ALA A 57 2.59 -13.17 -3.04
CA ALA A 57 4.04 -13.27 -3.13
C ALA A 57 4.69 -12.16 -3.98
N ASP A 58 3.98 -11.55 -4.93
CA ASP A 58 4.54 -10.48 -5.78
C ASP A 58 4.19 -9.07 -5.27
N LEU A 59 2.98 -8.85 -4.77
CA LEU A 59 2.54 -7.50 -4.34
C LEU A 59 3.05 -7.09 -2.95
N LEU A 60 3.15 -8.02 -2.01
CA LEU A 60 3.64 -7.70 -0.66
C LEU A 60 5.11 -7.30 -0.65
N PRO A 61 6.03 -7.96 -1.40
CA PRO A 61 7.40 -7.47 -1.53
C PRO A 61 7.50 -6.11 -2.19
N LEU A 62 6.64 -5.80 -3.17
CA LEU A 62 6.59 -4.47 -3.78
C LEU A 62 6.17 -3.40 -2.79
N LEU A 63 5.12 -3.66 -1.99
CA LEU A 63 4.70 -2.75 -0.92
C LEU A 63 5.81 -2.56 0.11
N ARG A 64 6.47 -3.64 0.52
CA ARG A 64 7.59 -3.59 1.47
C ARG A 64 8.76 -2.78 0.93
N GLY A 65 9.23 -3.08 -0.28
CA GLY A 65 10.33 -2.35 -0.91
C GLY A 65 10.02 -0.88 -1.13
N ALA A 66 8.76 -0.54 -1.45
CA ALA A 66 8.33 0.86 -1.51
C ALA A 66 8.36 1.52 -0.12
N GLY A 67 7.92 0.82 0.93
CA GLY A 67 8.01 1.30 2.31
C GLY A 67 9.46 1.57 2.74
N GLU A 68 10.35 0.60 2.54
CA GLU A 68 11.78 0.71 2.85
C GLU A 68 12.44 1.91 2.14
N ARG A 69 12.05 2.19 0.88
CA ARG A 69 12.53 3.38 0.14
C ARG A 69 12.07 4.70 0.76
N VAL A 70 10.84 4.74 1.29
CA VAL A 70 10.31 5.92 1.99
C VAL A 70 11.02 6.10 3.33
N GLU A 71 11.21 5.02 4.09
CA GLU A 71 11.93 5.05 5.37
C GLU A 71 13.39 5.47 5.20
N ALA A 72 14.07 4.95 4.18
CA ALA A 72 15.43 5.36 3.81
C ALA A 72 15.52 6.86 3.45
N SER A 73 14.40 7.48 3.08
CA SER A 73 14.31 8.93 2.82
C SER A 73 14.06 9.77 4.08
N GLY A 74 13.96 9.13 5.26
CA GLY A 74 13.79 9.78 6.57
C GLY A 74 12.34 10.01 7.00
N PHE A 75 11.36 9.37 6.35
CA PHE A 75 9.94 9.51 6.68
C PHE A 75 9.38 8.24 7.30
N SER A 76 8.55 8.39 8.33
CA SER A 76 7.72 7.28 8.82
C SER A 76 6.61 7.01 7.80
N VAL A 77 6.43 5.74 7.46
CA VAL A 77 5.45 5.29 6.47
C VAL A 77 4.54 4.24 7.09
N ASP A 78 3.24 4.43 6.94
CA ASP A 78 2.26 3.37 7.23
C ASP A 78 2.04 2.53 5.98
N THR A 79 1.95 1.20 6.11
CA THR A 79 1.71 0.30 4.98
C THR A 79 0.50 -0.58 5.25
N ALA A 80 -0.39 -0.69 4.26
CA ALA A 80 -1.59 -1.52 4.37
C ALA A 80 -1.83 -2.31 3.08
N SER A 81 -2.37 -3.51 3.25
CA SER A 81 -2.89 -4.33 2.15
C SER A 81 -4.41 -4.42 2.30
N LEU A 82 -5.15 -4.07 1.24
CA LEU A 82 -6.61 -4.08 1.24
C LEU A 82 -7.10 -5.22 0.33
N ASP A 83 -8.16 -5.90 0.76
CA ASP A 83 -8.85 -6.88 -0.08
C ASP A 83 -10.01 -6.20 -0.83
N SER A 84 -9.99 -6.25 -2.16
CA SER A 84 -11.07 -5.68 -2.98
C SER A 84 -12.38 -6.47 -2.90
N SER A 85 -12.39 -7.66 -2.30
CA SER A 85 -13.63 -8.36 -1.94
C SER A 85 -14.50 -7.54 -0.98
N ALA A 86 -13.89 -6.63 -0.22
CA ALA A 86 -14.57 -5.76 0.74
C ALA A 86 -15.26 -4.53 0.11
N GLY A 87 -15.06 -4.26 -1.19
CA GLY A 87 -15.67 -3.12 -1.87
C GLY A 87 -14.78 -2.49 -2.94
N ARG A 88 -15.16 -1.29 -3.42
CA ARG A 88 -14.38 -0.59 -4.45
C ARG A 88 -13.06 -0.09 -3.85
N VAL A 89 -11.96 -0.30 -4.58
CA VAL A 89 -10.62 0.14 -4.20
C VAL A 89 -10.56 1.60 -3.76
N CYS A 90 -11.22 2.49 -4.52
CA CYS A 90 -11.24 3.92 -4.20
C CYS A 90 -11.91 4.19 -2.84
N ASP A 91 -12.98 3.45 -2.51
CA ASP A 91 -13.70 3.61 -1.25
C ASP A 91 -12.88 3.03 -0.09
N LEU A 92 -12.24 1.87 -0.30
CA LEU A 92 -11.38 1.21 0.68
C LEU A 92 -10.10 2.02 0.98
N ALA A 93 -9.51 2.66 -0.03
CA ALA A 93 -8.30 3.46 0.11
C ALA A 93 -8.54 4.72 0.97
N ILE A 94 -9.74 5.33 0.85
CA ILE A 94 -10.11 6.55 1.58
C ILE A 94 -10.68 6.21 2.97
N ALA A 95 -11.16 4.98 3.18
CA ALA A 95 -11.65 4.54 4.47
C ALA A 95 -10.56 4.72 5.54
N LYS A 96 -10.91 5.40 6.63
CA LYS A 96 -10.04 5.46 7.80
C LYS A 96 -9.78 4.03 8.27
N PRO A 97 -8.55 3.71 8.72
CA PRO A 97 -8.33 2.44 9.38
C PRO A 97 -9.30 2.36 10.56
N SER A 98 -10.17 1.34 10.59
CA SER A 98 -10.61 0.80 11.87
C SER A 98 -9.33 0.44 12.62
N GLN A 99 -9.23 0.75 13.91
CA GLN A 99 -8.04 0.56 14.75
C GLN A 99 -7.54 -0.90 14.86
N ASP A 100 -8.00 -1.81 14.01
CA ASP A 100 -7.79 -3.24 14.05
C ASP A 100 -6.70 -3.67 13.06
N SER A 101 -5.48 -3.21 13.32
CA SER A 101 -4.25 -3.89 12.91
C SER A 101 -3.07 -3.28 13.67
N ALA A 102 -3.02 -3.59 14.97
CA ALA A 102 -1.77 -3.46 15.72
C ALA A 102 -0.72 -4.41 15.11
N PRO A 103 0.57 -4.04 15.09
CA PRO A 103 1.62 -4.95 14.66
C PRO A 103 1.65 -6.16 15.59
N ALA A 104 1.63 -7.36 14.99
CA ALA A 104 1.96 -8.58 15.70
C ALA A 104 3.41 -8.46 16.19
N ALA A 105 3.58 -8.15 17.47
CA ALA A 105 4.84 -8.25 18.17
C ALA A 105 5.22 -9.74 18.29
N THR A 106 6.42 -10.11 17.83
CA THR A 106 7.16 -11.30 18.26
C THR A 106 8.64 -11.00 18.16
#